data_AF-A0ABC8QNR7-F1
#
_entry.id   AF-A0ABC8QNR7-F1
#
_cell.length_a   1.000
_cell.length_b   1.000
_cell.length_c   1.000
_cell.angle_alpha   90.00
_cell.angle_beta   90.00
_cell.angle_gamma   90.00
#
_symmetry.space_group_name_H-M   'P 1'
#
loop_
_entity.id
_entity.type
_entity.pdbx_description
1 polymer ?
#
loop_
_entity_poly.entity_id
_entity_poly.type
_entity_poly.pdbx_seq_one_letter_code
_entity_poly.pdbx_strand_id
1 'polypeptide(L)'
;MSSIDHNWPKYPLEIGGVETVTLGDQEARTRNSKKSIFERKAPPTFPFLIEMRERHYWVTHWTERSVDLFLCGKKPLVEVRRRDEQSKFVIERWKIED
;
A
#
# COMPACT_ATOMS: atom_id res chain seq x y z
N MET A 1 13.05 3.11 20.40
CA MET A 1 11.94 2.23 19.95
C MET A 1 11.67 2.58 18.51
N SER A 2 11.75 1.57 17.63
CA SER A 2 12.18 1.64 16.22
C SER A 2 11.84 2.92 15.44
N SER A 3 12.86 3.43 14.76
CA SER A 3 12.75 4.35 13.63
C SER A 3 11.56 3.97 12.76
N ILE A 4 10.95 4.99 12.17
CA ILE A 4 10.08 4.81 11.01
C ILE A 4 10.94 4.08 9.99
N ASP A 5 10.72 2.77 9.84
CA ASP A 5 11.45 1.98 8.86
C ASP A 5 11.21 2.68 7.52
N HIS A 6 12.30 3.09 6.88
CA HIS A 6 12.30 3.76 5.57
C HIS A 6 11.73 2.86 4.44
N ASN A 7 11.17 1.70 4.80
CA ASN A 7 10.59 0.70 3.92
C ASN A 7 9.04 0.69 3.96
N TRP A 8 8.42 1.72 4.55
CA TRP A 8 6.96 1.85 4.54
C TRP A 8 6.47 2.29 3.14
N PRO A 9 5.59 1.52 2.46
CA PRO A 9 5.05 1.94 1.17
C PRO A 9 4.36 3.30 1.31
N LYS A 10 4.79 4.29 0.51
CA LYS A 10 4.31 5.68 0.61
C LYS A 10 2.91 5.89 0.05
N TYR A 11 2.40 4.92 -0.71
CA TYR A 11 1.20 5.07 -1.50
C TYR A 11 -0.17 5.06 -0.76
N PRO A 12 -0.38 4.53 0.47
CA PRO A 12 -1.74 4.46 1.04
C PRO A 12 -2.48 5.80 1.10
N LEU A 13 -1.74 6.89 1.32
CA LEU A 13 -2.26 8.25 1.32
C LEU A 13 -2.48 8.80 -0.10
N GLU A 14 -1.67 8.38 -1.06
CA GLU A 14 -1.71 8.83 -2.46
C GLU A 14 -2.89 8.23 -3.22
N ILE A 15 -3.47 7.13 -2.72
CA ILE A 15 -4.54 6.41 -3.41
C ILE A 15 -5.96 6.89 -3.05
N GLY A 16 -6.08 7.80 -2.08
CA GLY A 16 -7.38 8.35 -1.65
C GLY A 16 -8.23 7.35 -0.86
N GLY A 17 -9.20 7.87 -0.09
CA GLY A 17 -10.05 7.06 0.78
C GLY A 17 -9.37 6.54 2.05
N VAL A 18 -8.16 7.01 2.36
CA VAL A 18 -7.44 6.80 3.62
C VAL A 18 -7.11 8.18 4.20
N GLU A 19 -7.29 8.36 5.50
CA GLU A 19 -6.94 9.61 6.19
C GLU A 19 -6.09 9.35 7.43
N THR A 20 -5.37 10.38 7.87
CA THR A 20 -4.68 10.37 9.16
C THR A 20 -5.61 10.90 10.22
N VAL A 21 -5.96 10.07 11.21
CA VAL A 21 -6.75 10.48 12.37
C VAL A 21 -5.87 10.59 13.61
N THR A 22 -6.26 11.46 14.54
CA THR A 22 -5.61 11.57 15.86
C THR A 22 -6.53 11.01 16.93
N LEU A 23 -6.10 9.93 17.58
CA LEU A 23 -6.74 9.30 18.72
C LEU A 23 -6.40 10.04 20.02
N GLY A 24 -7.34 10.05 20.96
CA GLY A 24 -7.07 10.44 22.34
C GLY A 24 -6.16 9.43 23.05
N ASP A 25 -5.52 9.86 24.14
CA ASP A 25 -4.51 9.09 24.88
C ASP A 25 -5.02 7.72 25.36
N GLN A 26 -6.25 7.68 25.86
CA GLN A 26 -6.87 6.45 26.33
C GLN A 26 -7.11 5.48 25.17
N GLU A 27 -7.64 5.96 24.04
CA GLU A 27 -7.94 5.15 22.86
C GLU A 27 -6.65 4.61 22.21
N ALA A 28 -5.62 5.44 22.10
CA ALA A 28 -4.32 5.05 21.59
C ALA A 28 -3.67 3.94 22.45
N ARG A 29 -3.79 4.06 23.79
CA ARG A 29 -3.32 3.02 24.73
C ARG A 29 -4.11 1.73 24.59
N THR A 30 -5.43 1.80 24.52
CA THR A 30 -6.30 0.63 24.33
C THR A 30 -5.97 -0.13 23.04
N ARG A 31 -5.72 0.60 21.94
CA ARG A 31 -5.34 0.02 20.64
C ARG A 31 -3.86 -0.33 20.52
N ASN A 32 -3.06 -0.07 21.57
CA ASN A 32 -1.60 -0.21 21.57
C ASN A 32 -0.94 0.43 20.32
N SER A 33 -1.42 1.62 19.95
CA SER A 33 -1.01 2.34 18.74
C SER A 33 -0.47 3.71 19.08
N LYS A 34 0.13 4.37 18.06
CA LYS A 34 0.44 5.80 18.16
C LYS A 34 -0.86 6.60 18.21
N LYS A 35 -0.81 7.82 18.75
CA LYS A 35 -1.96 8.74 18.69
C LYS A 35 -2.35 9.10 17.27
N SER A 36 -1.45 8.99 16.30
CA SER A 36 -1.76 9.19 14.89
C SER A 36 -1.78 7.84 14.17
N ILE A 37 -2.91 7.50 13.55
CA ILE A 37 -3.09 6.27 12.77
C ILE A 37 -3.72 6.59 11.42
N PHE A 38 -3.59 5.65 10.48
CA PHE A 38 -4.34 5.68 9.23
C PHE A 38 -5.67 4.95 9.39
N GLU A 39 -6.75 5.53 8.86
CA GLU A 39 -8.08 4.91 8.84
C GLU A 39 -8.70 4.96 7.45
N ARG A 40 -9.54 3.96 7.15
CA ARG A 40 -10.34 3.88 5.93
C ARG A 40 -11.55 4.80 6.06
N LYS A 41 -11.78 5.66 5.06
CA LYS A 41 -12.90 6.63 5.06
C LYS A 41 -13.84 6.52 3.89
N ALA A 42 -13.34 6.03 2.78
CA ALA A 42 -14.11 5.83 1.57
C ALA A 42 -13.45 4.73 0.72
N PRO A 43 -14.16 4.17 -0.26
CA PRO A 43 -13.52 3.44 -1.35
C PRO A 43 -12.39 4.28 -1.97
N PRO A 44 -11.38 3.63 -2.55
CA PRO A 44 -10.30 4.37 -3.17
C PRO A 44 -10.77 5.04 -4.45
N THR A 45 -10.15 6.16 -4.82
CA THR A 45 -10.53 6.88 -6.04
C THR A 45 -10.28 6.05 -7.30
N PHE A 46 -9.22 5.23 -7.29
CA PHE A 46 -8.84 4.38 -8.41
C PHE A 46 -8.83 2.90 -8.01
N PRO A 47 -9.33 2.00 -8.88
CA PRO A 47 -9.38 0.57 -8.58
C PRO A 47 -8.00 -0.10 -8.58
N PHE A 48 -7.02 0.48 -9.30
CA PHE A 48 -5.65 -0.01 -9.36
C PHE A 48 -4.65 1.13 -9.23
N LEU A 49 -3.49 0.83 -8.65
CA LEU A 49 -2.30 1.67 -8.65
C LEU A 49 -1.18 0.97 -9.42
N ILE A 50 -0.48 1.70 -10.28
CA ILE A 50 0.72 1.21 -10.96
C ILE A 50 1.94 1.93 -10.41
N GLU A 51 2.80 1.20 -9.73
CA GLU A 51 4.12 1.66 -9.29
C GLU A 51 5.14 1.36 -10.38
N MET A 52 5.58 2.40 -11.07
CA MET A 52 6.64 2.31 -12.08
C MET A 52 8.00 2.22 -11.38
N ARG A 53 8.66 1.06 -11.43
CA ARG A 53 10.01 0.86 -10.89
C ARG A 53 11.09 1.13 -11.93
N GLU A 54 10.88 0.66 -13.15
CA GLU A 54 11.70 0.97 -14.32
C GLU A 54 10.80 1.13 -15.56
N ARG A 55 11.35 1.65 -16.67
CA ARG A 55 10.59 1.86 -17.92
C ARG A 55 9.82 0.62 -18.39
N HIS A 56 10.38 -0.56 -18.14
CA HIS A 56 9.85 -1.84 -18.59
C HIS A 56 9.53 -2.79 -17.44
N TYR A 57 9.45 -2.29 -16.20
CA TYR A 57 9.21 -3.08 -15.00
C TYR A 57 8.36 -2.30 -14.00
N TRP A 58 7.17 -2.82 -13.69
CA TRP A 58 6.23 -2.14 -12.79
C TRP A 58 5.43 -3.13 -11.95
N VAL A 59 4.90 -2.60 -10.85
CA VAL A 59 4.06 -3.33 -9.90
C VAL A 59 2.65 -2.78 -9.98
N THR A 60 1.67 -3.67 -10.03
CA THR A 60 0.25 -3.34 -10.07
C THR A 60 -0.41 -3.78 -8.77
N HIS A 61 -1.03 -2.83 -8.08
CA HIS A 61 -1.73 -3.06 -6.83
C HIS A 61 -3.22 -3.04 -7.10
N TRP A 62 -3.96 -4.03 -6.60
CA TRP A 62 -5.41 -3.89 -6.50
C TRP A 62 -5.71 -3.05 -5.27
N THR A 63 -6.15 -1.83 -5.51
CA THR A 63 -6.06 -0.78 -4.51
C THR A 63 -6.78 -1.11 -3.22
N GLU A 64 -8.04 -1.53 -3.33
CA GLU A 64 -8.89 -1.80 -2.16
C GLU A 64 -8.26 -2.86 -1.26
N ARG A 65 -7.96 -4.05 -1.81
CA ARG A 65 -7.28 -5.11 -1.06
C ARG A 65 -5.92 -4.67 -0.52
N SER A 66 -5.16 -3.91 -1.30
CA SER A 66 -3.82 -3.50 -0.90
C SER A 66 -3.85 -2.56 0.31
N VAL A 67 -4.78 -1.60 0.30
CA VAL A 67 -5.01 -0.68 1.43
C VAL A 67 -5.54 -1.44 2.65
N ASP A 68 -6.50 -2.35 2.48
CA ASP A 68 -7.07 -3.08 3.61
C ASP A 68 -6.04 -4.00 4.28
N LEU A 69 -5.26 -4.74 3.48
CA LEU A 69 -4.15 -5.55 3.99
C LEU A 69 -3.13 -4.67 4.72
N PHE A 70 -2.78 -3.54 4.13
CA PHE A 70 -1.86 -2.57 4.72
C PHE A 70 -2.35 -2.03 6.07
N LEU A 71 -3.63 -1.62 6.17
CA LEU A 71 -4.23 -1.14 7.42
C LEU A 71 -4.29 -2.23 8.49
N CYS A 72 -4.35 -3.50 8.09
CA CYS A 72 -4.25 -4.66 8.99
C CYS A 72 -2.79 -5.01 9.37
N GLY A 73 -1.80 -4.22 8.95
CA GLY A 73 -0.38 -4.51 9.16
C GLY A 73 0.12 -5.71 8.35
N LYS A 74 -0.60 -6.10 7.29
CA LYS A 74 -0.23 -7.18 6.38
C LYS A 74 0.36 -6.61 5.09
N LYS A 75 1.20 -7.41 4.46
CA LYS A 75 1.78 -7.08 3.15
C LYS A 75 0.73 -7.26 2.05
N PRO A 76 0.62 -6.33 1.10
CA PRO A 76 -0.32 -6.43 -0.01
C PRO A 76 0.10 -7.49 -1.01
N LEU A 77 -0.88 -8.08 -1.69
CA LEU A 77 -0.67 -8.95 -2.85
C LEU A 77 -0.65 -8.08 -4.11
N VAL A 78 0.46 -8.17 -4.85
CA VAL A 78 0.72 -7.32 -6.01
C VAL A 78 1.05 -8.16 -7.24
N GLU A 79 0.76 -7.63 -8.41
CA GLU A 79 1.13 -8.23 -9.68
C GLU A 79 2.35 -7.52 -10.27
N VAL A 80 3.41 -8.28 -10.55
CA VAL A 80 4.63 -7.72 -11.14
C VAL A 80 4.63 -7.98 -12.64
N ARG A 81 4.81 -6.91 -13.42
CA ARG A 81 4.81 -6.96 -14.89
C ARG A 81 6.13 -6.47 -15.44
N ARG A 82 6.62 -7.16 -16.46
CA ARG A 82 7.79 -6.78 -17.25
C ARG A 82 7.43 -6.70 -18.74
N ARG A 83 7.97 -5.71 -19.44
CA ARG A 83 7.89 -5.60 -20.90
C ARG A 83 9.23 -6.00 -21.50
N ASP A 84 9.22 -6.90 -22.47
CA ASP A 84 10.43 -7.25 -23.22
C ASP A 84 10.69 -6.25 -24.37
N GLU A 85 11.85 -6.39 -25.02
CA GLU A 85 12.26 -5.53 -26.15
C GLU A 85 11.32 -5.64 -27.36
N GLN A 86 10.56 -6.73 -27.46
CA GLN A 86 9.59 -7.01 -28.51
C GLN A 86 8.18 -6.49 -28.14
N SER A 87 8.07 -5.75 -27.03
CA SER A 87 6.82 -5.22 -26.50
C SER A 87 5.78 -6.26 -26.09
N LYS A 88 6.19 -7.51 -25.87
CA LYS A 88 5.32 -8.49 -25.22
C LYS A 88 5.36 -8.26 -23.71
N PHE A 89 4.20 -8.44 -23.10
CA PHE A 89 4.04 -8.36 -21.65
C PHE A 89 4.27 -9.73 -21.05
N VAL A 90 5.23 -9.81 -20.13
CA VAL A 90 5.43 -10.98 -19.26
C VAL A 90 4.86 -10.61 -17.90
N ILE A 91 3.76 -11.27 -17.50
CA ILE A 91 3.22 -11.17 -16.15
C ILE A 91 4.00 -12.18 -15.31
N GLU A 92 4.95 -11.70 -14.49
CA GLU A 92 5.93 -12.58 -13.87
C GLU A 92 5.42 -13.25 -12.58
N ARG A 93 4.51 -12.63 -11.81
CA ARG A 93 3.90 -13.26 -10.61
C ARG A 93 2.93 -12.39 -9.83
N TRP A 94 2.09 -13.04 -9.02
CA TRP A 94 1.60 -12.47 -7.75
C TRP A 94 2.72 -12.57 -6.71
N LYS A 95 3.14 -11.44 -6.13
CA LYS A 95 4.12 -11.39 -5.04
C LYS A 95 3.52 -10.73 -3.81
N ILE A 96 4.06 -11.08 -2.65
CA ILE A 96 3.89 -10.33 -1.42
C ILE A 96 5.04 -9.31 -1.42
N GLU A 97 4.74 -8.03 -1.28
CA GLU A 97 5.79 -6.98 -1.23
C GLU A 97 6.56 -7.06 0.10
N ASP A 98 7.90 -6.94 0.04
CA ASP A 98 8.82 -7.23 1.16
C ASP A 98 9.07 -6.08 2.14
#